data_AF-A0A9E3H0T8-F1
#
_entry.id   AF-A0A9E3H0T8-F1
#
_cell.length_a   1.000
_cell.length_b   1.000
_cell.length_c   1.000
_cell.angle_alpha   90.00
_cell.angle_beta   90.00
_cell.angle_gamma   90.00
#
_symmetry.space_group_name_H-M   'P 1'
#
loop_
_entity.id
_entity.type
_entity.pdbx_description
1 polymer ?
#
loop_
_entity_poly.entity_id
_entity_poly.type
_entity_poly.pdbx_seq_one_letter_code
_entity_poly.pdbx_strand_id
1 'polypeptide(L)'
;MRTILQWTGLTLAALIALATPAAARPACADRQQGLDVVYCLMPVLEQADDALNVRYGALRAKLPPPRRTALKADELAWLRWRDSACTRHDGSRLFVDLACAIAMTEAHARFLAARYRACVASSCSDLDFYNTQDGTGPDVGPQLMGYPANSRYRGPDAGYIAVYTHDDRNVLYPVGGGIYVAGFIRLRGRYEGRIFRPDGYATADISADRNFKALTDALFPGHPGGTWAGGDTGGFVTPGLAH
;
A
#
# COMPACT_ATOMS: atom_id res chain seq x y z
N MET A 1 -65.27 -46.64 16.61
CA MET A 1 -65.58 -45.77 15.45
C MET A 1 -65.20 -44.35 15.80
N ARG A 2 -64.45 -43.67 14.90
CA ARG A 2 -64.10 -42.22 14.85
C ARG A 2 -63.12 -41.74 15.95
N THR A 3 -62.03 -41.02 15.71
CA THR A 3 -61.47 -40.30 14.53
C THR A 3 -59.99 -39.99 14.86
N ILE A 4 -59.06 -40.23 13.93
CA ILE A 4 -57.64 -39.83 14.04
C ILE A 4 -57.49 -38.48 13.32
N LEU A 5 -57.02 -37.46 14.04
CA LEU A 5 -56.75 -36.12 13.51
C LEU A 5 -55.26 -36.04 13.12
N GLN A 6 -54.99 -35.99 11.81
CA GLN A 6 -53.65 -35.80 11.25
C GLN A 6 -53.24 -34.32 11.37
N TRP A 7 -52.05 -34.05 11.90
CA TRP A 7 -51.39 -32.74 11.83
C TRP A 7 -50.16 -32.88 10.93
N THR A 8 -50.31 -32.55 9.65
CA THR A 8 -49.19 -32.34 8.73
C THR A 8 -48.70 -30.90 8.90
N GLY A 9 -47.65 -30.71 9.70
CA GLY A 9 -46.92 -29.44 9.75
C GLY A 9 -46.01 -29.32 8.53
N LEU A 10 -46.38 -28.48 7.56
CA LEU A 10 -45.50 -28.04 6.48
C LEU A 10 -44.39 -27.14 7.05
N THR A 11 -43.15 -27.62 7.06
CA THR A 11 -41.97 -26.77 7.28
C THR A 11 -41.60 -26.05 5.99
N LEU A 12 -41.87 -24.75 5.92
CA LEU A 12 -41.42 -23.87 4.84
C LEU A 12 -39.96 -23.48 5.11
N ALA A 13 -39.01 -24.14 4.45
CA ALA A 13 -37.60 -23.74 4.48
C ALA A 13 -37.42 -22.47 3.63
N ALA A 14 -37.32 -21.31 4.27
CA ALA A 14 -36.98 -20.06 3.60
C ALA A 14 -35.50 -20.07 3.18
N LEU A 15 -35.23 -20.27 1.89
CA LEU A 15 -33.92 -20.00 1.29
C LEU A 15 -33.68 -18.49 1.31
N ILE A 16 -32.92 -18.02 2.29
CA ILE A 16 -32.34 -16.66 2.27
C ILE A 16 -31.19 -16.70 1.26
N ALA A 17 -31.45 -16.23 0.05
CA ALA A 17 -30.41 -15.96 -0.92
C ALA A 17 -29.53 -14.83 -0.37
N LEU A 18 -28.33 -15.18 0.08
CA LEU A 18 -27.27 -14.21 0.36
C LEU A 18 -26.88 -13.57 -0.97
N ALA A 19 -27.49 -12.41 -1.28
CA ALA A 19 -27.03 -11.57 -2.38
C ALA A 19 -25.61 -11.09 -2.04
N THR A 20 -24.61 -11.74 -2.63
CA THR A 20 -23.24 -11.21 -2.63
C THR A 20 -23.27 -9.87 -3.37
N PRO A 21 -22.79 -8.76 -2.78
CA PRO A 21 -22.68 -7.53 -3.52
C PRO A 21 -21.66 -7.77 -4.63
N ALA A 22 -22.14 -7.83 -5.88
CA ALA A 22 -21.26 -7.79 -7.03
C ALA A 22 -20.50 -6.47 -6.93
N ALA A 23 -19.17 -6.53 -6.87
CA ALA A 23 -18.33 -5.35 -7.00
C ALA A 23 -18.68 -4.71 -8.34
N ALA A 24 -19.29 -3.52 -8.30
CA ALA A 24 -19.73 -2.78 -9.46
C ALA A 24 -18.50 -2.26 -10.23
N ARG A 25 -17.86 -3.12 -11.02
CA ARG A 25 -16.74 -2.75 -11.89
C ARG A 25 -16.94 -2.95 -13.40
N PRO A 26 -18.15 -3.18 -13.96
CA PRO A 26 -18.33 -3.06 -15.41
C PRO A 26 -19.15 -1.84 -15.88
N ALA A 27 -19.58 -0.91 -15.01
CA ALA A 27 -20.62 0.08 -15.37
C ALA A 27 -20.15 1.43 -15.98
N CYS A 28 -18.83 1.65 -16.17
CA CYS A 28 -18.29 2.91 -16.71
C CYS A 28 -17.46 2.74 -17.98
N ALA A 29 -17.36 1.53 -18.54
CA ALA A 29 -16.53 1.28 -19.71
C ALA A 29 -17.07 1.96 -20.98
N ASP A 30 -18.39 2.19 -21.05
CA ASP A 30 -19.12 2.80 -22.17
C ASP A 30 -19.30 4.32 -22.04
N ARG A 31 -19.01 4.91 -20.86
CA ARG A 31 -19.18 6.35 -20.57
C ARG A 31 -17.84 7.07 -20.34
N GLN A 32 -17.01 7.10 -21.37
CA GLN A 32 -15.66 7.70 -21.31
C GLN A 32 -15.55 9.11 -21.93
N GLN A 33 -16.66 9.77 -22.26
CA GLN A 33 -16.62 11.07 -22.93
C GLN A 33 -17.16 12.20 -22.05
N GLY A 34 -16.50 13.36 -22.11
CA GLY A 34 -16.97 14.59 -21.49
C GLY A 34 -17.16 14.48 -19.98
N LEU A 35 -18.29 14.99 -19.48
CA LEU A 35 -18.62 14.98 -18.04
C LEU A 35 -19.22 13.64 -17.58
N ASP A 36 -19.68 12.78 -18.49
CA ASP A 36 -20.28 11.48 -18.14
C ASP A 36 -19.30 10.57 -17.39
N VAL A 37 -18.01 10.68 -17.72
CA VAL A 37 -16.95 9.95 -17.00
C VAL A 37 -16.86 10.37 -15.54
N VAL A 38 -17.09 11.65 -15.23
CA VAL A 38 -17.06 12.17 -13.85
C VAL A 38 -18.26 11.67 -13.08
N TYR A 39 -19.47 11.78 -13.66
CA TYR A 39 -20.69 11.28 -13.04
C TYR A 39 -20.65 9.77 -12.80
N CYS A 40 -19.98 9.02 -13.67
CA CYS A 40 -19.85 7.58 -13.52
C CYS A 40 -18.79 7.19 -12.49
N LEU A 41 -17.61 7.81 -12.52
CA LEU A 41 -16.48 7.40 -11.68
C LEU A 41 -16.50 7.99 -10.27
N MET A 42 -17.14 9.14 -10.04
CA MET A 42 -17.15 9.76 -8.71
C MET A 42 -17.78 8.87 -7.63
N PRO A 43 -18.97 8.25 -7.83
CA PRO A 43 -19.54 7.34 -6.84
C PRO A 43 -18.68 6.08 -6.62
N VAL A 44 -17.94 5.65 -7.64
CA VAL A 44 -17.01 4.49 -7.54
C VAL A 44 -15.80 4.86 -6.67
N LEU A 45 -15.29 6.08 -6.80
CA LEU A 45 -14.24 6.59 -5.92
C LEU A 45 -14.73 6.72 -4.48
N GLU A 46 -15.93 7.25 -4.27
CA GLU A 46 -16.56 7.34 -2.94
C GLU A 46 -16.70 5.96 -2.29
N GLN A 47 -17.18 4.96 -3.04
CA GLN A 47 -17.25 3.58 -2.56
C GLN A 47 -15.86 3.00 -2.21
N ALA A 48 -14.84 3.31 -3.01
CA ALA A 48 -13.47 2.87 -2.73
C ALA A 48 -12.92 3.52 -1.45
N ASP A 49 -13.18 4.81 -1.24
CA ASP A 49 -12.79 5.56 -0.04
C ASP A 49 -13.52 5.03 1.20
N ASP A 50 -14.81 4.72 1.11
CA ASP A 50 -15.56 4.06 2.19
C ASP A 50 -14.94 2.70 2.57
N ALA A 51 -14.62 1.88 1.57
CA ALA A 51 -13.98 0.60 1.79
C ALA A 51 -12.59 0.73 2.42
N LEU A 52 -11.82 1.75 2.04
CA LEU A 52 -10.54 2.09 2.67
C LEU A 52 -10.75 2.49 4.13
N ASN A 53 -11.69 3.39 4.41
CA ASN A 53 -11.97 3.90 5.77
C ASN A 53 -12.40 2.79 6.73
N VAL A 54 -13.25 1.86 6.27
CA VAL A 54 -13.64 0.67 7.04
C VAL A 54 -12.41 -0.15 7.44
N ARG A 55 -11.48 -0.37 6.50
CA ARG A 55 -10.28 -1.20 6.73
C ARG A 55 -9.25 -0.49 7.60
N TYR A 56 -9.05 0.81 7.39
CA TYR A 56 -8.24 1.66 8.26
C TYR A 56 -8.77 1.60 9.69
N GLY A 57 -10.08 1.78 9.89
CA GLY A 57 -10.73 1.70 11.19
C GLY A 57 -10.53 0.35 11.88
N ALA A 58 -10.71 -0.75 11.14
CA ALA A 58 -10.51 -2.10 11.65
C ALA A 58 -9.06 -2.36 12.10
N LEU A 59 -8.07 -1.96 11.30
CA LEU A 59 -6.65 -2.08 11.66
C LEU A 59 -6.31 -1.19 12.86
N ARG A 60 -6.67 0.09 12.79
CA ARG A 60 -6.40 1.07 13.86
C ARG A 60 -6.95 0.62 15.22
N ALA A 61 -8.12 -0.03 15.25
CA ALA A 61 -8.73 -0.54 16.47
C ALA A 61 -7.92 -1.66 17.16
N LYS A 62 -7.08 -2.39 16.41
CA LYS A 62 -6.22 -3.45 16.95
C LYS A 62 -4.86 -2.95 17.45
N LEU A 63 -4.48 -1.73 17.09
CA LEU A 63 -3.15 -1.20 17.36
C LEU A 63 -3.09 -0.42 18.70
N PRO A 64 -1.98 -0.52 19.45
CA PRO A 64 -1.74 0.33 20.62
C PRO A 64 -1.50 1.80 20.21
N PRO A 65 -1.59 2.76 21.15
CA PRO A 65 -1.59 4.18 20.83
C PRO A 65 -0.46 4.68 19.92
N PRO A 66 0.82 4.33 20.15
CA PRO A 66 1.90 4.76 19.25
C PRO A 66 1.70 4.29 17.81
N ARG A 67 1.27 3.05 17.63
CA ARG A 67 1.04 2.44 16.30
C ARG A 67 -0.20 2.99 15.60
N ARG A 68 -1.20 3.49 16.34
CA ARG A 68 -2.32 4.23 15.75
C ARG A 68 -1.87 5.60 15.20
N THR A 69 -0.94 6.26 15.88
CA THR A 69 -0.36 7.52 15.42
C THR A 69 0.47 7.31 14.17
N ALA A 70 1.31 6.27 14.14
CA ALA A 70 2.08 5.90 12.95
C ALA A 70 1.18 5.58 11.75
N LEU A 71 0.18 4.70 11.93
CA LEU A 71 -0.80 4.37 10.88
C LEU A 71 -1.51 5.61 10.33
N LYS A 72 -1.86 6.58 11.18
CA LYS A 72 -2.47 7.84 10.73
C LYS A 72 -1.49 8.68 9.89
N ALA A 73 -0.23 8.76 10.29
CA ALA A 73 0.79 9.49 9.54
C ALA A 73 1.01 8.86 8.16
N ASP A 74 1.02 7.53 8.09
CA ASP A 74 1.11 6.77 6.84
C ASP A 74 -0.07 7.04 5.92
N GLU A 75 -1.29 7.03 6.46
CA GLU A 75 -2.51 7.30 5.71
C GLU A 75 -2.48 8.70 5.08
N LEU A 76 -2.03 9.70 5.84
CA LEU A 76 -1.87 11.07 5.35
C LEU A 76 -0.78 11.18 4.27
N ALA A 77 0.31 10.42 4.40
CA ALA A 77 1.37 10.39 3.40
C ALA A 77 0.89 9.72 2.11
N TRP A 78 0.16 8.61 2.22
CA TRP A 78 -0.44 7.92 1.10
C TRP A 78 -1.46 8.81 0.37
N LEU A 79 -2.32 9.54 1.07
CA LEU A 79 -3.27 10.49 0.47
C LEU A 79 -2.55 11.55 -0.38
N ARG A 80 -1.49 12.17 0.16
CA ARG A 80 -0.67 13.13 -0.59
C ARG A 80 -0.05 12.50 -1.85
N TRP A 81 0.41 11.26 -1.75
CA TRP A 81 0.97 10.54 -2.89
C TRP A 81 -0.08 10.26 -3.96
N ARG A 82 -1.24 9.70 -3.59
CA ARG A 82 -2.38 9.48 -4.50
C ARG A 82 -2.75 10.77 -5.22
N ASP A 83 -2.91 11.86 -4.47
CA ASP A 83 -3.32 13.14 -5.05
C ASP A 83 -2.24 13.67 -6.01
N SER A 84 -0.95 13.54 -5.66
CA SER A 84 0.15 13.94 -6.56
C SER A 84 0.29 13.06 -7.81
N ALA A 85 -0.08 11.78 -7.72
CA ALA A 85 0.04 10.81 -8.81
C ALA A 85 -1.13 10.89 -9.78
N CYS A 86 -2.33 11.16 -9.26
CA CYS A 86 -3.58 11.16 -10.03
C CYS A 86 -4.06 12.56 -10.38
N THR A 87 -3.32 13.62 -10.03
CA THR A 87 -3.63 14.98 -10.45
C THR A 87 -2.43 15.66 -11.12
N ARG A 88 -2.73 16.59 -12.03
CA ARG A 88 -1.71 17.43 -12.66
C ARG A 88 -2.24 18.84 -12.80
N HIS A 89 -1.38 19.83 -12.57
CA HIS A 89 -1.66 21.21 -12.89
C HIS A 89 -1.16 21.55 -14.31
N ASP A 90 -1.92 22.36 -15.02
CA ASP A 90 -1.50 23.05 -16.25
C ASP A 90 -2.04 24.48 -16.22
N GLY A 91 -1.15 25.41 -15.88
CA GLY A 91 -1.51 26.78 -15.53
C GLY A 91 -2.47 26.81 -14.33
N SER A 92 -3.64 27.43 -14.51
CA SER A 92 -4.71 27.49 -13.51
C SER A 92 -5.67 26.30 -13.52
N ARG A 93 -5.44 25.30 -14.39
CA ARG A 93 -6.32 24.13 -14.54
C ARG A 93 -5.78 22.95 -13.73
N LEU A 94 -6.69 22.26 -13.05
CA LEU A 94 -6.43 20.98 -12.40
C LEU A 94 -7.01 19.85 -13.25
N PHE A 95 -6.16 18.92 -13.64
CA PHE A 95 -6.54 17.67 -14.30
C PHE A 95 -6.60 16.58 -13.24
N VAL A 96 -7.68 15.81 -13.23
CA VAL A 96 -7.92 14.73 -12.28
C VAL A 96 -8.14 13.44 -13.05
N ASP A 97 -7.30 12.44 -12.79
CA ASP A 97 -7.48 11.08 -13.25
C ASP A 97 -8.24 10.27 -12.19
N LEU A 98 -9.57 10.20 -12.33
CA LEU A 98 -10.42 9.46 -11.41
C LEU A 98 -10.15 7.95 -11.46
N ALA A 99 -9.77 7.40 -12.62
CA ALA A 99 -9.46 5.98 -12.73
C ALA A 99 -8.18 5.63 -11.95
N CYS A 100 -7.15 6.47 -12.03
CA CYS A 100 -5.97 6.41 -11.18
C CYS A 100 -6.34 6.46 -9.69
N ALA A 101 -7.14 7.46 -9.29
CA ALA A 101 -7.51 7.65 -7.89
C ALA A 101 -8.27 6.44 -7.32
N ILE A 102 -9.21 5.87 -8.09
CA ILE A 102 -9.94 4.64 -7.72
C ILE A 102 -8.96 3.47 -7.57
N ALA A 103 -8.11 3.22 -8.57
CA ALA A 103 -7.20 2.09 -8.58
C ALA A 103 -6.24 2.12 -7.38
N MET A 104 -5.67 3.29 -7.08
CA MET A 104 -4.79 3.50 -5.94
C MET A 104 -5.54 3.32 -4.61
N THR A 105 -6.75 3.86 -4.49
CA THR A 105 -7.56 3.78 -3.26
C THR A 105 -7.92 2.35 -2.92
N GLU A 106 -8.35 1.56 -3.90
CA GLU A 106 -8.64 0.15 -3.66
C GLU A 106 -7.39 -0.69 -3.39
N ALA A 107 -6.25 -0.36 -4.02
CA ALA A 107 -4.98 -1.03 -3.74
C ALA A 107 -4.57 -0.79 -2.29
N HIS A 108 -4.69 0.45 -1.81
CA HIS A 108 -4.42 0.81 -0.43
C HIS A 108 -5.41 0.16 0.55
N ALA A 109 -6.69 0.11 0.18
CA ALA A 109 -7.69 -0.65 0.93
C ALA A 109 -7.28 -2.13 1.08
N ARG A 110 -6.86 -2.80 -0.01
CA ARG A 110 -6.35 -4.19 0.06
C ARG A 110 -5.11 -4.32 0.94
N PHE A 111 -4.19 -3.35 0.88
CA PHE A 111 -3.02 -3.27 1.75
C PHE A 111 -3.42 -3.24 3.23
N LEU A 112 -4.31 -2.32 3.63
CA LEU A 112 -4.80 -2.20 5.00
C LEU A 112 -5.48 -3.48 5.49
N ALA A 113 -6.24 -4.16 4.61
CA ALA A 113 -6.86 -5.44 4.93
C ALA A 113 -5.82 -6.55 5.15
N ALA A 114 -4.77 -6.61 4.34
CA ALA A 114 -3.70 -7.58 4.50
C ALA A 114 -2.93 -7.33 5.80
N ARG A 115 -2.64 -6.06 6.14
CA ARG A 115 -2.05 -5.67 7.43
C ARG A 115 -2.94 -6.04 8.60
N TYR A 116 -4.26 -5.83 8.52
CA TYR A 116 -5.19 -6.29 9.55
C TYR A 116 -5.15 -7.80 9.77
N ARG A 117 -5.17 -8.60 8.68
CA ARG A 117 -5.08 -10.07 8.80
C ARG A 117 -3.77 -10.52 9.43
N ALA A 118 -2.64 -9.94 9.01
CA ALA A 118 -1.33 -10.23 9.60
C ALA A 118 -1.30 -9.87 11.09
N CYS A 119 -1.81 -8.69 11.45
CA CYS A 119 -1.98 -8.24 12.84
C CYS A 119 -2.76 -9.29 13.64
N VAL A 120 -3.97 -9.66 13.20
CA VAL A 120 -4.79 -10.61 13.96
C VAL A 120 -4.12 -11.98 14.09
N ALA A 121 -3.47 -12.48 13.03
CA ALA A 121 -2.78 -13.76 13.04
C ALA A 121 -1.60 -13.82 14.01
N SER A 122 -0.89 -12.69 14.18
CA SER A 122 0.30 -12.61 15.02
C SER A 122 0.04 -11.94 16.37
N SER A 123 -1.21 -11.79 16.83
CA SER A 123 -1.53 -10.93 18.00
C SER A 123 -0.96 -9.50 17.89
N CYS A 124 -0.77 -9.04 16.66
CA CYS A 124 -0.19 -7.77 16.28
C CYS A 124 1.25 -7.58 16.78
N SER A 125 2.01 -8.65 17.03
CA SER A 125 3.45 -8.60 17.31
C SER A 125 4.31 -8.59 16.04
N ASP A 126 3.91 -9.27 14.96
CA ASP A 126 4.72 -9.35 13.72
C ASP A 126 4.66 -8.09 12.87
N LEU A 127 3.79 -7.13 13.23
CA LEU A 127 3.89 -5.78 12.69
C LEU A 127 5.14 -5.02 13.20
N ASP A 128 5.86 -5.55 14.19
CA ASP A 128 6.99 -4.87 14.84
C ASP A 128 8.32 -5.03 14.10
N PHE A 129 8.52 -6.03 13.24
CA PHE A 129 9.85 -6.25 12.66
C PHE A 129 10.30 -5.11 11.71
N TYR A 130 9.35 -4.38 11.11
CA TYR A 130 9.62 -3.20 10.28
C TYR A 130 9.16 -1.86 10.88
N ASN A 131 8.33 -1.87 11.93
CA ASN A 131 7.90 -0.67 12.70
C ASN A 131 8.68 -0.46 14.03
N THR A 132 9.62 -1.32 14.42
CA THR A 132 10.56 -1.02 15.52
C THR A 132 11.58 0.06 15.15
N GLN A 133 11.54 0.53 13.90
CA GLN A 133 12.28 1.66 13.36
C GLN A 133 11.38 2.90 13.29
N ASP A 134 10.57 3.15 14.33
CA ASP A 134 9.90 4.44 14.53
C ASP A 134 10.87 5.37 15.28
N GLY A 135 11.55 6.23 14.53
CA GLY A 135 12.32 7.33 15.13
C GLY A 135 11.36 8.46 15.48
N THR A 136 11.05 8.67 16.77
CA THR A 136 10.28 9.83 17.25
C THR A 136 11.07 11.15 17.20
N GLY A 137 12.15 11.22 16.41
CA GLY A 137 13.06 12.36 16.31
C GLY A 137 12.81 13.20 15.05
N PRO A 138 13.40 14.42 15.00
CA PRO A 138 13.44 15.22 13.78
C PRO A 138 14.07 14.41 12.64
N ASP A 139 13.62 14.66 11.39
CA ASP A 139 14.14 13.98 10.21
C ASP A 139 15.58 14.44 9.90
N VAL A 140 16.56 13.71 10.43
CA VAL A 140 17.99 14.10 10.42
C VAL A 140 18.87 13.24 9.53
N GLY A 141 18.32 12.21 8.87
CA GLY A 141 19.05 11.37 7.93
C GLY A 141 19.01 11.88 6.48
N PRO A 142 19.73 11.22 5.55
CA PRO A 142 19.75 11.61 4.13
C PRO A 142 18.33 11.64 3.53
N GLN A 143 18.04 12.64 2.68
CA GLN A 143 16.75 12.82 2.02
C GLN A 143 16.86 12.54 0.51
N LEU A 144 15.93 11.73 -0.01
CA LEU A 144 15.74 11.54 -1.45
C LEU A 144 14.74 12.58 -1.96
N MET A 145 15.23 13.78 -2.30
CA MET A 145 14.40 14.83 -2.88
C MET A 145 13.91 14.42 -4.27
N GLY A 146 12.59 14.50 -4.51
CA GLY A 146 11.99 14.29 -5.84
C GLY A 146 11.66 12.83 -6.21
N TYR A 147 11.87 11.86 -5.31
CA TYR A 147 11.56 10.44 -5.57
C TYR A 147 10.58 9.87 -4.53
N PRO A 148 9.67 8.95 -4.91
CA PRO A 148 8.79 8.26 -3.97
C PRO A 148 9.62 7.36 -3.07
N ALA A 149 9.90 7.87 -1.87
CA ALA A 149 10.48 7.13 -0.77
C ALA A 149 9.40 6.88 0.29
N ASN A 150 9.13 5.61 0.57
CA ASN A 150 8.37 5.24 1.75
C ASN A 150 9.29 5.41 2.97
N SER A 151 9.20 6.59 3.59
CA SER A 151 10.12 7.07 4.62
C SER A 151 9.43 7.14 5.97
N ARG A 152 9.53 6.04 6.74
CA ARG A 152 9.00 5.97 8.12
C ARG A 152 10.09 6.16 9.17
N TYR A 153 11.30 5.63 8.92
CA TYR A 153 12.43 5.87 9.82
C TYR A 153 13.00 7.27 9.65
N ARG A 154 13.17 8.02 10.75
CA ARG A 154 13.68 9.41 10.77
C ARG A 154 15.02 9.59 11.50
N GLY A 155 15.60 8.50 12.00
CA GLY A 155 16.86 8.57 12.75
C GLY A 155 18.06 8.97 11.88
N PRO A 156 19.16 9.45 12.50
CA PRO A 156 20.37 9.88 11.79
C PRO A 156 21.12 8.72 11.11
N ASP A 157 20.91 7.51 11.59
CA ASP A 157 21.35 6.20 11.10
C ASP A 157 20.39 5.63 10.03
N ALA A 158 19.67 6.50 9.32
CA ALA A 158 18.80 6.10 8.23
C ALA A 158 19.57 5.91 6.91
N GLY A 159 19.15 4.93 6.13
CA GLY A 159 19.49 4.82 4.71
C GLY A 159 18.36 4.19 3.92
N TYR A 160 18.64 3.88 2.66
CA TYR A 160 17.62 3.48 1.70
C TYR A 160 17.93 2.14 1.09
N ILE A 161 16.91 1.29 1.04
CA ILE A 161 16.88 0.18 0.09
C ILE A 161 16.12 0.64 -1.15
N ALA A 162 16.54 0.16 -2.32
CA ALA A 162 15.75 0.26 -3.54
C ALA A 162 14.69 -0.85 -3.58
N VAL A 163 13.56 -0.51 -4.20
CA VAL A 163 12.54 -1.46 -4.61
C VAL A 163 12.68 -1.67 -6.10
N TYR A 164 13.01 -2.89 -6.48
CA TYR A 164 13.24 -3.29 -7.84
C TYR A 164 12.06 -4.06 -8.41
N THR A 165 11.94 -4.02 -9.73
CA THR A 165 10.93 -4.75 -10.50
C THR A 165 11.47 -5.07 -11.90
N HIS A 166 10.90 -6.10 -12.53
CA HIS A 166 11.09 -6.39 -13.95
C HIS A 166 10.02 -5.73 -14.84
N ASP A 167 9.01 -5.11 -14.23
CA ASP A 167 8.00 -4.33 -14.94
C ASP A 167 8.52 -2.93 -15.23
N ASP A 168 8.38 -2.47 -16.48
CA ASP A 168 8.80 -1.15 -16.93
C ASP A 168 7.74 -0.05 -16.69
N ARG A 169 6.59 -0.42 -16.12
CA ARG A 169 5.48 0.47 -15.80
C ARG A 169 5.54 0.94 -14.36
N ASN A 170 5.17 2.20 -14.13
CA ASN A 170 5.13 2.83 -12.80
C ASN A 170 6.49 2.77 -12.06
N VAL A 171 7.58 2.98 -12.82
CA VAL A 171 8.95 2.95 -12.31
C VAL A 171 9.62 4.31 -12.41
N LEU A 172 10.68 4.50 -11.63
CA LEU A 172 11.49 5.72 -11.61
C LEU A 172 12.52 5.73 -12.73
N TYR A 173 13.34 4.67 -12.80
CA TYR A 173 14.42 4.57 -13.78
C TYR A 173 14.92 3.13 -13.95
N PRO A 174 15.49 2.78 -15.12
CA PRO A 174 16.14 1.49 -15.35
C PRO A 174 17.56 1.45 -14.75
N VAL A 175 18.00 0.27 -14.33
CA VAL A 175 19.40 0.00 -13.90
C VAL A 175 20.13 -0.98 -14.82
N GLY A 176 19.49 -1.40 -15.91
CA GLY A 176 20.03 -2.34 -16.90
C GLY A 176 19.52 -3.78 -16.68
N GLY A 177 19.67 -4.62 -17.71
CA GLY A 177 19.27 -6.03 -17.65
C GLY A 177 17.75 -6.27 -17.48
N GLY A 178 16.91 -5.32 -17.89
CA GLY A 178 15.46 -5.40 -17.68
C GLY A 178 15.05 -5.25 -16.21
N ILE A 179 15.87 -4.58 -15.41
CA ILE A 179 15.59 -4.26 -14.01
C ILE A 179 15.35 -2.75 -13.90
N TYR A 180 14.30 -2.40 -13.16
CA TYR A 180 13.86 -1.03 -12.93
C TYR A 180 13.72 -0.78 -11.43
N VAL A 181 13.94 0.47 -11.02
CA VAL A 181 13.67 0.92 -9.65
C VAL A 181 12.26 1.49 -9.60
N ALA A 182 11.38 0.85 -8.84
CA ALA A 182 10.01 1.31 -8.58
C ALA A 182 9.94 2.38 -7.48
N GLY A 183 10.90 2.37 -6.56
CA GLY A 183 10.97 3.36 -5.49
C GLY A 183 11.99 3.01 -4.43
N PHE A 184 11.91 3.70 -3.29
CA PHE A 184 12.82 3.50 -2.17
C PHE A 184 12.08 3.29 -0.87
N ILE A 185 12.66 2.54 0.06
CA ILE A 185 12.18 2.41 1.44
C ILE A 185 13.31 2.85 2.37
N ARG A 186 12.99 3.75 3.30
CA ARG A 186 13.96 4.25 4.27
C ARG A 186 13.89 3.45 5.56
N LEU A 187 15.05 2.95 6.01
CA LEU A 187 15.19 2.05 7.14
C LEU A 187 16.39 2.45 8.00
N ARG A 188 16.44 1.98 9.25
CA ARG A 188 17.63 1.99 10.09
C ARG A 188 18.64 0.98 9.58
N GLY A 189 19.91 1.36 9.61
CA GLY A 189 21.00 0.49 9.26
C GLY A 189 22.28 1.25 9.00
N ARG A 190 23.14 0.67 8.16
CA ARG A 190 24.41 1.28 7.78
C ARG A 190 24.73 1.00 6.31
N TYR A 191 25.45 1.91 5.68
CA TYR A 191 26.04 1.65 4.37
C TYR A 191 27.34 0.86 4.53
N GLU A 192 27.46 -0.19 3.73
CA GLU A 192 28.70 -0.93 3.49
C GLU A 192 29.11 -0.64 2.03
N GLY A 193 29.94 0.38 1.84
CA GLY A 193 30.22 0.94 0.53
C GLY A 193 28.95 1.55 -0.09
N ARG A 194 28.51 1.02 -1.24
CA ARG A 194 27.29 1.45 -1.94
C ARG A 194 26.02 0.73 -1.48
N ILE A 195 26.15 -0.31 -0.66
CA ILE A 195 25.06 -1.20 -0.28
C ILE A 195 24.55 -0.79 1.10
N PHE A 196 23.29 -0.39 1.18
CA PHE A 196 22.64 -0.21 2.47
C PHE A 196 22.28 -1.56 3.09
N ARG A 197 22.72 -1.77 4.33
CA ARG A 197 22.39 -2.94 5.15
C ARG A 197 21.39 -2.53 6.22
N PRO A 198 20.13 -2.96 6.11
CA PRO A 198 19.16 -2.78 7.19
C PRO A 198 19.63 -3.50 8.45
N ASP A 199 19.34 -2.90 9.61
CA ASP A 199 19.60 -3.56 10.89
C ASP A 199 18.88 -4.92 10.97
N GLY A 200 19.56 -5.92 11.50
CA GLY A 200 19.08 -7.31 11.52
C GLY A 200 19.33 -8.10 10.22
N TYR A 201 19.77 -7.44 9.14
CA TYR A 201 20.07 -8.08 7.84
C TYR A 201 21.50 -7.84 7.35
N ALA A 202 22.44 -7.56 8.27
CA ALA A 202 23.83 -7.25 7.95
C ALA A 202 24.50 -8.26 6.99
N THR A 203 24.20 -9.56 7.15
CA THR A 203 24.76 -10.64 6.33
C THR A 203 23.73 -11.31 5.42
N ALA A 204 22.47 -10.90 5.49
CA ALA A 204 21.39 -11.54 4.77
C ALA A 204 21.20 -10.93 3.37
N ASP A 205 20.76 -11.76 2.43
CA ASP A 205 20.31 -11.30 1.12
C ASP A 205 18.84 -10.87 1.21
N ILE A 206 18.62 -9.55 1.22
CA ILE A 206 17.28 -8.97 1.32
C ILE A 206 16.48 -9.09 0.02
N SER A 207 17.11 -9.45 -1.10
CA SER A 207 16.43 -9.60 -2.40
C SER A 207 15.58 -10.87 -2.47
N ALA A 208 16.02 -11.92 -1.78
CA ALA A 208 15.30 -13.19 -1.67
C ALA A 208 14.46 -13.29 -0.38
N ASP A 209 14.53 -12.30 0.50
CA ASP A 209 13.84 -12.35 1.78
C ASP A 209 12.32 -12.21 1.61
N ARG A 210 11.57 -13.17 2.15
CA ARG A 210 10.11 -13.25 2.01
C ARG A 210 9.39 -12.06 2.65
N ASN A 211 9.95 -11.51 3.72
CA ASN A 211 9.34 -10.42 4.46
C ASN A 211 9.56 -9.11 3.70
N PHE A 212 10.76 -8.91 3.13
CA PHE A 212 11.02 -7.80 2.22
C PHE A 212 10.19 -7.89 0.95
N LYS A 213 10.05 -9.07 0.36
CA LYS A 213 9.18 -9.25 -0.81
C LYS A 213 7.74 -8.87 -0.50
N ALA A 214 7.19 -9.35 0.62
CA ALA A 214 5.84 -8.99 1.04
C ALA A 214 5.69 -7.51 1.40
N LEU A 215 6.77 -6.84 1.83
CA LEU A 215 6.81 -5.41 2.10
C LEU A 215 6.82 -4.59 0.82
N THR A 216 7.69 -4.92 -0.14
CA THR A 216 7.81 -4.18 -1.38
C THR A 216 6.56 -4.34 -2.25
N ASP A 217 6.00 -5.55 -2.36
CA ASP A 217 4.76 -5.80 -3.13
C ASP A 217 3.56 -5.04 -2.54
N ALA A 218 3.59 -4.81 -1.23
CA ALA A 218 2.56 -4.08 -0.51
C ALA A 218 2.68 -2.56 -0.67
N LEU A 219 3.91 -2.03 -0.64
CA LEU A 219 4.18 -0.59 -0.73
C LEU A 219 4.25 -0.07 -2.16
N PHE A 220 4.56 -0.94 -3.12
CA PHE A 220 4.69 -0.64 -4.54
C PHE A 220 3.82 -1.60 -5.35
N PRO A 221 2.47 -1.46 -5.27
CA PRO A 221 1.56 -2.29 -6.04
C PRO A 221 1.61 -1.90 -7.52
N GLY A 222 1.12 -2.79 -8.39
CA GLY A 222 0.98 -2.51 -9.82
C GLY A 222 2.10 -3.07 -10.69
N HIS A 223 2.95 -3.95 -10.15
CA HIS A 223 3.96 -4.70 -10.89
C HIS A 223 3.59 -6.20 -10.93
N PRO A 224 3.07 -6.75 -12.05
CA PRO A 224 2.61 -8.13 -12.14
C PRO A 224 3.71 -9.18 -11.93
N GLY A 225 4.97 -8.84 -12.23
CA GLY A 225 6.15 -9.66 -11.92
C GLY A 225 6.56 -9.61 -10.44
N GLY A 226 5.87 -8.79 -9.65
CA GLY A 226 6.23 -8.47 -8.28
C GLY A 226 7.43 -7.54 -8.20
N THR A 227 7.83 -7.29 -6.97
CA THR A 227 8.94 -6.44 -6.59
C THR A 227 9.87 -7.18 -5.62
N TRP A 228 11.08 -6.66 -5.45
CA TRP A 228 12.03 -7.11 -4.44
C TRP A 228 12.86 -5.95 -3.89
N ALA A 229 13.46 -6.15 -2.71
CA ALA A 229 14.32 -5.17 -2.07
C ALA A 229 15.79 -5.37 -2.47
N GLY A 230 16.57 -4.30 -2.54
CA GLY A 230 18.02 -4.42 -2.56
C GLY A 230 18.71 -3.21 -1.95
N GLY A 231 19.91 -3.45 -1.40
CA GLY A 231 20.68 -2.43 -0.70
C GLY A 231 21.45 -1.50 -1.63
N ASP A 232 21.74 -1.92 -2.87
CA ASP A 232 22.18 -0.97 -3.90
C ASP A 232 21.00 -0.08 -4.28
N THR A 233 21.26 1.20 -4.48
CA THR A 233 20.25 2.16 -4.94
C THR A 233 20.44 2.54 -6.40
N GLY A 234 21.24 1.77 -7.15
CA GLY A 234 21.58 2.09 -8.54
C GLY A 234 22.50 3.32 -8.66
N GLY A 235 23.19 3.69 -7.57
CA GLY A 235 24.09 4.85 -7.51
C GLY A 235 23.42 6.18 -7.14
N PHE A 236 22.12 6.19 -6.84
CA PHE A 236 21.40 7.41 -6.46
C PHE A 236 21.63 7.86 -5.02
N VAL A 237 21.84 6.91 -4.11
CA VAL A 237 22.17 7.22 -2.72
C VAL A 237 23.59 6.78 -2.45
N THR A 238 24.53 7.68 -2.68
CA THR A 238 25.92 7.51 -2.23
C THR A 238 26.08 8.14 -0.85
N PRO A 239 26.63 7.42 0.14
CA PRO A 239 26.98 8.02 1.42
C PRO A 239 28.06 9.10 1.18
N GLY A 240 27.68 10.37 1.29
CA GLY A 240 28.56 11.52 1.05
C GLY A 240 27.97 12.70 0.26
N LEU A 241 26.77 12.57 -0.33
CA LEU A 241 26.09 13.65 -1.07
C LEU A 241 24.86 14.22 -0.36
N ALA A 242 24.73 14.01 0.95
CA ALA A 242 23.83 14.80 1.77
C ALA A 242 24.55 16.09 2.16
N HIS A 243 24.42 17.12 1.33
CA HIS A 243 24.68 18.50 1.71
C HIS A 243 23.37 19.17 2.13
#